data_AF-A0A972KFP1-F1
#
_entry.id   AF-A0A972KFP1-F1
#
_cell.length_a   1.000
_cell.length_b   1.000
_cell.length_c   1.000
_cell.angle_alpha   90.00
_cell.angle_beta   90.00
_cell.angle_gamma   90.00
#
_symmetry.space_group_name_H-M   'P 1'
#
loop_
_entity.id
_entity.type
_entity.pdbx_description
1 polymer ?
#
loop_
_entity_poly.entity_id
_entity_poly.type
_entity_poly.pdbx_seq_one_letter_code
_entity_poly.pdbx_strand_id
1 'polypeptide(L)'
;MDELPVEHGEYSQRIEARLKWMSKLTPGQALTVSPLSVNELRETEGENAGSGEGRSRFAAEIARTGRALRWPPTRNNACWCGSGRKYKKCCGPTPPAEDRP
;
A
#
# COMPACT_ATOMS: atom_id res chain seq x y z
N MET A 1 22.50 0.00 -2.22
CA MET A 1 21.24 -0.77 -2.24
C MET A 1 20.76 -0.83 -0.80
N ASP A 2 20.30 0.29 -0.27
CA ASP A 2 19.89 0.41 1.13
C ASP A 2 18.47 1.00 1.14
N GLU A 3 17.70 0.71 2.17
CA GLU A 3 16.23 0.83 2.27
C GLU A 3 15.39 -0.22 1.52
N LEU A 4 15.61 -1.49 1.84
CA LEU A 4 14.45 -2.35 2.08
C LEU A 4 13.85 -1.94 3.44
N PRO A 5 12.52 -1.84 3.56
CA PRO A 5 11.89 -0.93 4.51
C PRO A 5 12.19 -1.25 5.98
N VAL A 6 12.51 -0.18 6.71
CA VAL A 6 12.02 0.11 8.08
C VAL A 6 10.81 -0.73 8.40
N GLU A 7 10.87 -1.46 9.52
CA GLU A 7 9.81 -2.29 10.13
C GLU A 7 8.47 -2.19 9.41
N HIS A 8 7.94 -3.30 8.87
CA HIS A 8 6.71 -3.36 8.05
C HIS A 8 5.56 -2.44 8.51
N GLY A 9 5.42 -2.23 9.83
CA GLY A 9 4.49 -1.27 10.42
C GLY A 9 4.75 0.19 10.05
N GLU A 10 5.98 0.69 10.10
CA GLU A 10 6.34 2.07 9.75
C GLU A 10 6.13 2.33 8.26
N TYR A 11 6.61 1.42 7.41
CA TYR A 11 6.39 1.50 5.97
C TYR A 11 4.89 1.56 5.61
N SER A 12 4.08 0.70 6.24
CA SER A 12 2.63 0.70 6.05
C SER A 12 1.97 1.99 6.51
N GLN A 13 2.42 2.57 7.63
CA GLN A 13 1.93 3.85 8.13
C GLN A 13 2.29 5.01 7.19
N ARG A 14 3.51 5.02 6.61
CA ARG A 14 3.90 6.01 5.62
C ARG A 14 3.01 5.97 4.37
N ILE A 15 2.69 4.76 3.89
CA ILE A 15 1.74 4.57 2.78
C ILE A 15 0.34 5.03 3.17
N GLU A 16 -0.15 4.66 4.36
CA GLU A 16 -1.46 5.10 4.87
C GLU A 16 -1.59 6.62 4.90
N ALA A 17 -0.57 7.30 5.44
CA ALA A 17 -0.51 8.74 5.50
C ALA A 17 -0.60 9.35 4.10
N ARG A 18 0.14 8.79 3.13
CA ARG A 18 0.12 9.23 1.73
C ARG A 18 -1.23 8.97 1.06
N LEU A 19 -1.85 7.82 1.27
CA LEU A 19 -3.19 7.49 0.74
C LEU A 19 -4.25 8.45 1.28
N LYS A 20 -4.23 8.77 2.57
CA LYS A 20 -5.13 9.77 3.17
C LYS A 20 -4.92 11.15 2.56
N TRP A 21 -3.68 11.58 2.37
CA TRP A 21 -3.40 12.83 1.67
C TRP A 21 -3.95 12.81 0.22
N MET A 22 -3.69 11.75 -0.56
CA MET A 22 -4.19 11.65 -1.94
C MET A 22 -5.72 11.65 -2.02
N SER A 23 -6.39 10.99 -1.07
CA SER A 23 -7.86 10.95 -1.02
C SER A 23 -8.50 12.32 -0.79
N LYS A 24 -7.78 13.26 -0.15
CA LYS A 24 -8.23 14.65 -0.03
C LYS A 24 -8.18 15.39 -1.36
N LEU A 25 -7.21 15.07 -2.22
CA LEU A 25 -7.03 15.68 -3.54
C LEU A 25 -7.97 15.09 -4.59
N THR A 26 -8.46 13.88 -4.38
CA THR A 26 -9.30 13.13 -5.34
C THR A 26 -10.63 12.69 -4.71
N PRO A 27 -11.46 13.62 -4.23
CA PRO A 27 -12.72 13.28 -3.59
C PRO A 27 -13.62 12.48 -4.56
N GLY A 28 -14.16 11.36 -4.07
CA GLY A 28 -15.03 10.47 -4.86
C GLY A 28 -14.29 9.42 -5.69
N GLN A 29 -12.97 9.51 -5.84
CA GLN A 29 -12.19 8.48 -6.52
C GLN A 29 -11.80 7.36 -5.54
N ALA A 30 -12.12 6.11 -5.91
CA ALA A 30 -11.70 4.96 -5.14
C ALA A 30 -10.21 4.70 -5.33
N LEU A 31 -9.46 4.66 -4.23
CA LEU A 31 -8.07 4.22 -4.24
C LEU A 31 -8.02 2.71 -4.00
N THR A 32 -6.99 2.07 -4.55
CA THR A 32 -6.71 0.66 -4.31
C THR A 32 -5.28 0.47 -3.85
N VAL A 33 -5.06 -0.58 -3.06
CA VAL A 33 -3.75 -0.98 -2.57
C VAL A 33 -3.49 -2.40 -3.05
N SER A 34 -2.40 -2.61 -3.78
CA SER A 34 -1.95 -3.93 -4.21
C SER A 34 -0.98 -4.50 -3.16
N PRO A 35 -1.36 -5.57 -2.42
CA PRO A 35 -0.44 -6.23 -1.50
C PRO A 35 0.62 -7.00 -2.31
N LEU A 36 1.86 -6.53 -2.30
CA LEU A 36 2.98 -7.13 -3.03
C LEU A 36 3.75 -8.07 -2.09
N SER A 37 3.95 -9.33 -2.49
CA SER A 37 4.98 -10.18 -1.88
C SER A 37 6.32 -9.86 -2.54
N VAL A 38 7.38 -9.65 -1.73
CA VAL A 38 8.74 -9.45 -2.26
C VAL A 38 9.19 -10.67 -3.04
N ASN A 39 8.79 -11.87 -2.63
CA ASN A 39 9.11 -13.11 -3.34
C ASN A 39 8.43 -13.15 -4.70
N GLU A 40 7.09 -13.00 -4.75
CA GLU A 40 6.34 -13.02 -6.01
C GLU A 40 6.82 -11.93 -6.99
N LEU A 41 7.13 -10.74 -6.47
CA LEU A 41 7.67 -9.65 -7.27
C LEU A 41 9.03 -9.99 -7.87
N ARG A 42 9.94 -10.61 -7.09
CA ARG A 42 11.26 -11.03 -7.59
C ARG A 42 11.15 -12.19 -8.58
N GLU A 43 10.21 -13.10 -8.38
CA GLU A 43 9.95 -14.20 -9.31
C GLU A 43 9.40 -13.69 -10.66
N THR A 44 8.55 -12.66 -10.62
CA THR A 44 7.88 -12.13 -11.81
C THR A 44 8.74 -11.11 -12.56
N GLU A 45 9.35 -10.16 -11.85
CA GLU A 45 10.06 -9.02 -12.44
C GLU A 45 11.59 -9.19 -12.44
N GLY A 46 12.11 -10.23 -11.77
CA GLY A 46 13.55 -10.52 -11.71
C GLY A 46 14.36 -9.35 -11.15
N GLU A 47 15.34 -8.90 -11.92
CA GLU A 47 16.21 -7.78 -11.58
C GLU A 47 15.45 -6.44 -11.46
N ASN A 48 14.28 -6.31 -12.12
CA ASN A 48 13.46 -5.10 -12.07
C ASN A 48 12.61 -4.99 -10.79
N ALA A 49 12.57 -6.03 -9.94
CA ALA A 49 11.79 -6.05 -8.71
C ALA A 49 12.16 -4.90 -7.73
N GLY A 50 13.43 -4.48 -7.71
CA GLY A 50 13.88 -3.35 -6.89
C GLY A 50 13.46 -1.98 -7.44
N SER A 51 13.10 -1.92 -8.72
CA SER A 51 12.80 -0.67 -9.43
C SER A 51 11.38 -0.21 -9.17
N GLY A 52 11.13 1.11 -9.31
CA GLY A 52 9.78 1.66 -9.29
C GLY A 52 8.90 1.09 -10.41
N GLU A 53 9.48 0.86 -11.59
CA GLU A 53 8.77 0.32 -12.75
C GLU A 53 8.32 -1.13 -12.54
N GLY A 54 9.20 -2.02 -12.08
CA GLY A 54 8.82 -3.42 -11.80
C GLY A 54 7.74 -3.53 -10.73
N ARG A 55 7.84 -2.72 -9.65
CA ARG A 55 6.78 -2.61 -8.65
C ARG A 55 5.45 -2.15 -9.24
N SER A 56 5.49 -1.17 -10.14
CA SER A 56 4.29 -0.62 -10.80
C SER A 56 3.64 -1.63 -11.74
N ARG A 57 4.46 -2.35 -12.52
CA ARG A 57 4.02 -3.39 -13.44
C ARG A 57 3.35 -4.55 -12.70
N PHE A 58 3.99 -5.04 -11.64
CA PHE A 58 3.43 -6.11 -10.84
C PHE A 58 2.17 -5.66 -10.08
N ALA A 59 2.12 -4.42 -9.57
CA ALA A 59 0.91 -3.88 -8.96
C ALA A 59 -0.27 -3.82 -9.93
N ALA A 60 -0.03 -3.54 -11.23
CA ALA A 60 -1.06 -3.56 -12.26
C ALA A 60 -1.55 -4.99 -12.55
N GLU A 61 -0.67 -6.00 -12.50
CA GLU A 61 -1.05 -7.40 -12.61
C GLU A 61 -1.94 -7.87 -11.45
N ILE A 62 -1.59 -7.48 -10.22
CA ILE A 62 -2.41 -7.72 -9.02
C ILE A 62 -3.80 -7.08 -9.17
N ALA A 63 -3.87 -5.87 -9.73
CA ALA A 63 -5.15 -5.23 -10.01
C ALA A 63 -5.97 -5.98 -11.07
N ARG A 64 -5.33 -6.43 -12.16
CA ARG A 64 -6.00 -7.22 -13.23
C ARG A 64 -6.55 -8.56 -12.73
N THR A 65 -5.86 -9.20 -11.79
CA THR A 65 -6.27 -10.48 -11.19
C THR A 65 -7.30 -10.32 -10.07
N GLY A 66 -7.76 -9.09 -9.78
CA GLY A 66 -8.75 -8.83 -8.73
C GLY A 66 -8.22 -8.97 -7.30
N ARG A 67 -6.89 -9.06 -7.12
CA ARG A 67 -6.21 -9.17 -5.83
C ARG A 67 -5.97 -7.81 -5.14
N ALA A 68 -6.23 -6.71 -5.84
CA ALA A 68 -6.12 -5.37 -5.28
C ALA A 68 -7.20 -5.10 -4.22
N LEU A 69 -6.80 -4.49 -3.11
CA LEU A 69 -7.67 -4.17 -1.99
C LEU A 69 -8.26 -2.77 -2.15
N ARG A 70 -9.57 -2.60 -1.92
CA ARG A 70 -10.19 -1.28 -1.87
C ARG A 70 -9.78 -0.52 -0.62
N TRP A 71 -9.41 0.74 -0.81
CA TRP A 71 -9.02 1.65 0.26
C TRP A 71 -9.94 2.89 0.27
N PRO A 72 -10.38 3.37 1.45
CA PRO A 72 -10.09 2.82 2.78
C PRO A 72 -10.95 1.59 3.09
N PRO A 73 -10.41 0.59 3.80
CA PRO A 73 -11.23 -0.48 4.37
C PRO A 73 -12.26 0.09 5.35
N THR A 74 -13.36 -0.63 5.56
CA THR A 74 -14.29 -0.31 6.65
C THR A 74 -13.60 -0.44 8.01
N ARG A 75 -14.04 0.38 8.98
CA ARG A 75 -13.44 0.51 10.31
C ARG A 75 -13.18 -0.82 11.05
N ASN A 76 -14.04 -1.82 10.86
CA ASN A 76 -13.93 -3.13 11.52
C ASN A 76 -13.32 -4.24 10.64
N ASN A 77 -13.06 -4.01 9.36
CA ASN A 77 -12.43 -4.99 8.47
C ASN A 77 -10.95 -5.14 8.77
N ALA A 78 -10.34 -6.21 8.25
CA ALA A 78 -8.90 -6.43 8.31
C ALA A 78 -8.15 -5.25 7.68
N CYS A 79 -7.02 -4.89 8.29
CA CYS A 79 -6.17 -3.83 7.77
C CYS A 79 -5.54 -4.24 6.44
N TRP A 80 -5.48 -3.30 5.50
CA TRP A 80 -4.91 -3.52 4.17
C TRP A 80 -3.42 -3.90 4.22
N CYS A 81 -2.71 -3.57 5.31
CA CYS A 81 -1.30 -3.93 5.49
C CYS A 81 -1.07 -5.42 5.74
N GLY A 82 -2.11 -6.27 5.79
CA GLY A 82 -1.94 -7.71 5.98
C GLY A 82 -1.66 -8.14 7.43
N SER A 83 -1.69 -7.22 8.40
CA SER A 83 -1.47 -7.55 9.83
C SER A 83 -2.58 -8.39 10.49
N GLY A 84 -3.70 -8.64 9.81
CA GLY A 84 -4.88 -9.30 10.36
C GLY A 84 -5.67 -8.50 11.41
N ARG A 85 -5.14 -7.37 11.90
CA ARG A 85 -5.80 -6.50 12.88
C ARG A 85 -6.92 -5.69 12.23
N LYS A 86 -7.93 -5.30 13.02
CA LYS A 86 -8.99 -4.38 12.57
C LYS A 86 -8.38 -3.05 12.13
N TYR A 87 -8.79 -2.51 10.97
CA TYR A 87 -8.25 -1.29 10.37
C TYR A 87 -8.21 -0.11 11.36
N LYS A 88 -9.28 0.11 12.13
CA LYS A 88 -9.35 1.17 13.16
C LYS A 88 -8.32 1.08 14.29
N LYS A 89 -7.71 -0.10 14.49
CA LYS A 89 -6.72 -0.39 15.53
C LYS A 89 -5.33 -0.66 14.94
N CYS A 90 -5.16 -0.50 13.62
CA CYS A 90 -3.90 -0.74 12.92
C CYS A 90 -3.46 0.54 12.19
N CYS A 91 -3.55 0.63 10.86
CA CYS A 91 -3.17 1.83 10.10
C CYS A 91 -4.22 2.94 10.16
N GLY A 92 -5.49 2.63 10.43
CA GLY A 92 -6.58 3.62 10.44
C GLY A 92 -6.36 4.87 11.31
N PRO A 93 -5.67 4.81 12.47
CA PRO A 93 -5.33 5.98 13.29
C PRO A 93 -4.20 6.88 12.73
N THR A 94 -3.43 6.44 11.73
CA THR A 94 -2.30 7.22 11.20
C THR A 94 -2.81 8.51 10.55
N PRO A 95 -2.29 9.70 10.91
CA PRO A 95 -2.70 10.94 10.28
C PRO A 95 -2.31 10.98 8.79
N PRO A 96 -3.00 11.78 7.96
CA PRO A 96 -2.54 12.04 6.60
C PRO A 96 -1.14 12.63 6.61
N ALA A 97 -0.35 12.34 5.56
CA ALA A 97 0.95 12.96 5.39
C ALA A 97 0.77 14.47 5.38
N GLU A 98 1.61 15.16 6.16
CA GLU A 98 1.67 16.62 6.14
C GLU A 98 2.03 17.05 4.70
N ASP A 99 1.42 18.14 4.25
CA ASP A 99 1.71 18.72 2.95
C ASP A 99 3.20 19.09 2.93
N ARG A 100 4.03 18.22 2.34
CA ARG A 100 5.45 18.52 2.21
C ARG A 100 5.58 19.44 0.99
N PRO A 101 6.05 20.69 1.16
CA PRO A 101 6.39 21.53 0.02
C PRO A 101 7.50 20.89 -0.83
#